data_AF-A0A0Q3S507-F1
#
_entry.id   AF-A0A0Q3S507-F1
#
_cell.length_a   1.000
_cell.length_b   1.000
_cell.length_c   1.000
_cell.angle_alpha   90.00
_cell.angle_beta   90.00
_cell.angle_gamma   90.00
#
_symmetry.space_group_name_H-M   'P 1'
#
loop_
_entity.id
_entity.type
_entity.pdbx_description
1 polymer ?
#
loop_
_entity_poly.entity_id
_entity_poly.type
_entity_poly.pdbx_seq_one_letter_code
_entity_poly.pdbx_strand_id
1 'polypeptide(L)' 'MSIKTKGDPIADLYEDIAAEEKARATYQWLIDISDDPGVSDALRFLRERENIHSLRFREAVEMIKDERDRKKVF' A
#
# COMPACT_ATOMS: atom_id res chain seq x y z
N MET A 1 -15.67 -7.11 3.88
CA MET A 1 -14.28 -6.62 3.97
C MET A 1 -13.72 -7.17 5.28
N SER A 2 -12.86 -8.20 5.24
CA SER A 2 -12.26 -8.75 6.46
C SER A 2 -11.06 -7.87 6.81
N ILE A 3 -11.08 -7.29 8.01
CA ILE A 3 -9.92 -6.60 8.58
C ILE A 3 -8.94 -7.71 8.99
N LYS A 4 -7.83 -7.84 8.26
CA LYS A 4 -6.76 -8.76 8.63
C LYS A 4 -5.79 -8.00 9.52
N THR A 5 -5.81 -8.32 10.80
CA THR A 5 -4.74 -7.94 11.72
C THR A 5 -4.28 -9.23 12.39
N LYS A 6 -3.03 -9.61 12.13
CA LYS A 6 -2.41 -10.76 12.81
C LYS A 6 -1.74 -10.32 14.10
N GLY A 7 -1.57 -9.02 14.31
CA GLY A 7 -0.97 -8.43 15.50
C GLY A 7 0.55 -8.37 15.47
N ASP A 8 1.19 -8.80 14.37
CA ASP A 8 2.58 -8.47 14.06
C ASP A 8 2.62 -7.28 13.08
N PRO A 9 3.05 -6.09 13.54
CA PRO A 9 3.02 -4.88 12.71
C PRO A 9 3.77 -5.00 11.37
N ILE A 10 4.85 -5.78 11.32
CA ILE A 10 5.61 -5.96 10.07
C ILE A 10 4.80 -6.82 9.09
N ALA A 11 4.22 -7.93 9.56
CA ALA A 11 3.41 -8.80 8.72
C ALA A 11 2.16 -8.06 8.20
N ASP A 12 1.50 -7.30 9.07
CA ASP A 12 0.32 -6.50 8.72
C ASP A 12 0.67 -5.44 7.65
N LEU A 13 1.79 -4.71 7.79
CA LEU A 13 2.24 -3.76 6.77
C LEU A 13 2.61 -4.41 5.44
N TYR A 14 3.15 -5.63 5.43
CA TYR A 14 3.39 -6.35 4.18
C TYR A 14 2.09 -6.78 3.49
N GLU A 15 1.05 -7.14 4.26
CA GLU A 15 -0.28 -7.40 3.72
C GLU A 15 -0.89 -6.12 3.11
N ASP A 16 -0.72 -4.97 3.77
CA ASP A 16 -1.17 -3.67 3.26
C ASP A 16 -0.45 -3.29 1.95
N ILE A 17 0.88 -3.40 1.90
CA ILE A 17 1.67 -3.15 0.66
C ILE A 17 1.14 -4.03 -0.49
N ALA A 18 0.90 -5.33 -0.22
CA ALA A 18 0.37 -6.23 -1.23
C ALA A 18 -1.04 -5.85 -1.69
N ALA A 19 -1.88 -5.34 -0.79
CA ALA A 19 -3.20 -4.84 -1.12
C ALA A 19 -3.11 -3.60 -2.03
N GLU A 20 -2.23 -2.65 -1.74
CA GLU A 20 -2.04 -1.45 -2.56
C GLU A 20 -1.51 -1.77 -3.97
N GLU A 21 -0.53 -2.66 -4.08
CA GLU A 21 -0.03 -3.08 -5.40
C GLU A 21 -1.11 -3.80 -6.23
N LYS A 22 -1.99 -4.56 -5.57
CA LYS A 22 -3.13 -5.21 -6.23
C LYS A 22 -4.17 -4.19 -6.68
N ALA A 23 -4.49 -3.19 -5.85
CA ALA A 23 -5.40 -2.11 -6.20
C ALA A 23 -4.86 -1.30 -7.39
N ARG A 24 -3.58 -0.92 -7.34
CA ARG A 24 -2.88 -0.23 -8.43
C ARG A 24 -2.98 -0.98 -9.76
N ALA A 25 -2.69 -2.29 -9.76
CA ALA A 25 -2.79 -3.12 -10.97
C ALA A 25 -4.24 -3.23 -11.47
N THR A 26 -5.21 -3.33 -10.55
CA THR A 26 -6.64 -3.37 -10.88
C THR A 26 -7.09 -2.06 -11.54
N TYR A 27 -6.72 -0.90 -10.99
CA TYR A 27 -7.05 0.38 -11.61
C TYR A 27 -6.39 0.58 -12.96
N GLN A 28 -5.14 0.15 -13.12
CA GLN A 28 -4.49 0.20 -14.43
C GLN A 28 -5.27 -0.60 -15.48
N TRP A 29 -5.64 -1.84 -15.15
CA TRP A 29 -6.45 -2.67 -16.04
C TRP A 29 -7.81 -2.01 -16.37
N LEU A 30 -8.48 -1.41 -15.38
CA LEU A 30 -9.74 -0.69 -15.60
C LEU A 30 -9.58 0.53 -16.51
N ILE A 31 -8.48 1.29 -16.37
CA ILE A 31 -8.17 2.43 -17.25
C ILE A 31 -7.97 1.94 -18.69
N ASP A 32 -7.30 0.81 -18.88
CA ASP A 32 -6.99 0.28 -20.21
C ASP A 32 -8.23 -0.20 -20.98
N ILE A 33 -9.32 -0.54 -20.28
CA ILE A 33 -10.58 -1.02 -20.88
C ILE A 33 -11.72 0.02 -20.86
N SER A 34 -11.52 1.17 -20.22
CA SER A 34 -12.56 2.20 -20.07
C SER A 34 -12.60 3.13 -21.29
N ASP A 35 -13.80 3.46 -21.75
CA ASP A 35 -14.09 4.46 -22.78
C ASP A 35 -14.62 5.78 -22.21
N ASP A 36 -14.83 5.87 -20.89
CA ASP A 36 -15.25 7.07 -20.18
C ASP A 36 -14.04 7.86 -19.64
N PRO A 37 -13.79 9.09 -20.13
CA PRO A 37 -12.67 9.92 -19.68
C PRO A 37 -12.75 10.30 -18.19
N GLY A 38 -13.95 10.53 -17.65
CA GLY A 38 -14.14 10.90 -16.24
C GLY A 38 -13.82 9.75 -15.29
N VAL A 39 -14.20 8.53 -15.67
CA VAL A 39 -13.82 7.31 -14.93
C VAL A 39 -12.31 7.12 -14.98
N SER A 40 -11.71 7.27 -16.16
CA SER A 40 -10.26 7.12 -16.36
C SER A 40 -9.46 8.13 -15.53
N ASP A 41 -9.90 9.39 -15.46
CA ASP A 41 -9.22 10.43 -14.66
C ASP A 41 -9.31 10.16 -13.16
N ALA A 42 -10.48 9.73 -12.67
CA ALA A 42 -10.64 9.33 -11.27
C ALA A 42 -9.73 8.14 -10.92
N LEU A 43 -9.68 7.13 -11.78
CA LEU A 43 -8.83 5.95 -11.57
C LEU A 43 -7.34 6.29 -11.64
N ARG A 44 -6.91 7.23 -12.49
CA ARG A 44 -5.51 7.70 -12.52
C ARG A 44 -5.10 8.35 -11.20
N PHE A 45 -5.98 9.17 -10.62
CA PHE A 45 -5.74 9.78 -9.30
C PHE A 45 -5.62 8.71 -8.21
N LEU A 46 -6.55 7.74 -8.17
CA LEU A 46 -6.51 6.66 -7.19
C LEU A 46 -5.28 5.76 -7.37
N ARG A 47 -4.91 5.43 -8.61
CA ARG A 47 -3.70 4.63 -8.89
C ARG A 47 -2.42 5.28 -8.39
N GLU A 48 -2.31 6.61 -8.52
CA GLU A 48 -1.16 7.34 -7.98
C GLU A 48 -1.15 7.35 -6.45
N ARG A 49 -2.33 7.40 -5.82
CA ARG A 49 -2.46 7.27 -4.37
C ARG A 49 -1.95 5.93 -3.85
N GLU A 50 -2.22 4.83 -4.56
CA GLU A 50 -1.76 3.50 -4.11
C GLU A 50 -0.23 3.39 -4.19
N ASN A 51 0.43 4.07 -5.15
CA ASN A 51 1.89 4.18 -5.16
C ASN A 51 2.41 4.87 -3.88
N ILE A 52 1.78 5.97 -3.49
CA ILE A 52 2.15 6.71 -2.29
C ILE A 52 1.87 5.87 -1.04
N HIS A 53 0.74 5.18 -0.95
CA HIS A 53 0.44 4.29 0.18
C HIS A 53 1.45 3.16 0.30
N SER A 54 1.73 2.45 -0.79
CA SER A 54 2.78 1.40 -0.85
C SER A 54 4.13 1.94 -0.38
N LEU A 55 4.53 3.14 -0.82
CA LEU A 55 5.77 3.78 -0.37
C LEU A 55 5.75 4.08 1.14
N ARG A 56 4.67 4.68 1.66
CA ARG A 56 4.56 5.00 3.09
C ARG A 56 4.55 3.77 3.99
N PHE A 57 3.92 2.68 3.55
CA PHE A 57 3.97 1.43 4.31
C PHE A 57 5.39 0.84 4.30
N ARG A 58 6.12 0.91 3.19
CA ARG A 58 7.54 0.51 3.15
C ARG A 58 8.40 1.36 4.09
N GLU A 59 8.21 2.67 4.10
CA GLU A 59 8.88 3.56 5.07
C GLU A 59 8.59 3.15 6.52
N ALA A 60 7.33 2.84 6.83
CA ALA A 60 6.93 2.39 8.17
C ALA A 60 7.58 1.04 8.55
N VAL A 61 7.71 0.10 7.60
CA VAL A 61 8.42 -1.17 7.82
C VAL A 61 9.87 -0.91 8.23
N GLU A 62 10.57 -0.02 7.54
CA GLU A 62 11.97 0.28 7.85
C GLU A 62 12.11 0.98 9.22
N MET A 63 11.21 1.91 9.55
CA MET A 63 11.20 2.54 10.89
C MET A 63 11.04 1.51 12.01
N ILE A 64 10.14 0.53 11.85
CA ILE A 64 9.92 -0.51 12.86
C ILE A 64 11.14 -1.44 12.98
N LYS A 65 11.81 -1.77 11.87
CA LYS A 65 13.04 -2.55 11.89
C LYS A 65 14.15 -1.81 12.63
N ASP A 66 14.36 -0.53 12.32
CA ASP A 66 15.35 0.32 12.97
C ASP A 66 15.09 0.43 14.49
N GLU A 67 13.83 0.55 14.91
CA GLU A 67 13.46 0.58 16.32
C GLU A 67 13.73 -0.74 17.05
N ARG A 68 13.51 -1.88 16.38
CA ARG A 68 13.81 -3.22 16.92
C ARG A 68 15.32 -3.44 17.05
N ASP A 69 16.11 -2.94 16.11
CA ASP A 69 17.58 -3.10 16.09
C ASP A 69 18.31 -2.14 17.05
N ARG A 70 17.65 -1.07 17.50
CA ARG A 70 18.20 -0.13 18.47
C ARG A 70 18.41 -0.81 19.83
N LYS A 71 19.67 -1.14 20.16
CA LYS A 71 20.06 -1.62 21.50
C LYS A 71 19.58 -0.67 22.59
N LYS A 72 18.74 -1.16 23.51
CA LYS A 72 18.40 -0.45 24.74
C LYS A 72 19.63 -0.48 25.66
N VAL A 73 20.40 0.61 25.67
CA VAL A 73 21.45 0.82 26.67
C VAL A 73 20.75 1.33 27.93
N PHE A 74 20.81 0.54 29.01
CA PHE A 74 20.33 0.90 30.34
C PHE A 74 21.49 1.41 31.19
#